data_AF-A0AAU4EC79-F1
#
_entry.id   AF-A0AAU4EC79-F1
#
_cell.length_a   1.000
_cell.length_b   1.000
_cell.length_c   1.000
_cell.angle_alpha   90.00
_cell.angle_beta   90.00
_cell.angle_gamma   90.00
#
_symmetry.space_group_name_H-M   'P 1'
#
loop_
_entity.id
_entity.type
_entity.pdbx_description
1 polymer ?
#
loop_
_entity_poly.entity_id
_entity_poly.type
_entity_poly.pdbx_seq_one_letter_code
_entity_poly.pdbx_strand_id
1 'polypeptide(L)'
;MVLGARDGWAAATTGTTGGAAAAPRDVRTVSKRSELAAALAARPGVPKIVYVRGTIEGNVDARDRPMSCDDFADPAYNLPAYLARYDPATWGRTPVSGPLEDARARSQANQAAQVVLDVGPDTTVVGLGGAKLHGLTLRVTGDNVILRNLRFEDAHDCFPQWDPLDGADGNWNSEYDNLDLVGATHVWVDHNDFGDGADTGSVEYFGRKYEVHDGLLDIVTGSDLVTVSWNRLHDHDKTMLIGSTDHPDADTGKLRVTVHHNEFTAIGQRAPRVRYGRVHVYNNLYRVPEVASYTYSLGVGVESRIYAEENFFRIPAALPLGALVEYWKGTVLHATGTLVAAGHARPRPVDLLAEYNAANDPDLGPDVGWTPALVPRLDPAREVPARVTAGAGPDRA
;
A
#
# COMPACT_ATOMS: atom_id res chain seq x y z
N MET A 1 3.72 19.96 11.62
CA MET A 1 4.38 20.09 10.30
C MET A 1 3.30 19.92 9.24
N VAL A 2 3.45 20.57 8.09
CA VAL A 2 2.51 20.48 6.95
C VAL A 2 3.30 20.16 5.68
N LEU A 3 2.62 19.69 4.64
CA LEU A 3 3.23 19.39 3.35
C LEU A 3 3.76 20.67 2.68
N GLY A 4 4.89 20.58 1.99
CA GLY A 4 5.45 21.71 1.23
C GLY A 4 4.57 22.09 0.04
N ALA A 5 4.50 23.38 -0.30
CA ALA A 5 3.60 23.91 -1.34
C ALA A 5 3.86 23.39 -2.78
N ARG A 6 4.95 22.66 -3.00
CA ARG A 6 5.29 22.04 -4.29
C ARG A 6 5.54 20.53 -4.16
N ASP A 7 5.22 19.96 -3.01
CA ASP A 7 5.61 18.60 -2.67
C ASP A 7 4.55 17.60 -3.12
N GLY A 8 4.56 17.30 -4.42
CA GLY A 8 3.67 16.33 -5.02
C GLY A 8 2.21 16.79 -5.15
N TRP A 9 1.36 15.88 -5.62
CA TRP A 9 -0.05 16.12 -5.92
C TRP A 9 -0.87 16.53 -4.68
N ALA A 10 -0.49 16.11 -3.48
CA ALA A 10 -1.18 16.52 -2.25
C ALA A 10 -0.98 18.00 -1.92
N ALA A 11 0.01 18.67 -2.53
CA ALA A 11 0.20 20.10 -2.41
C ALA A 11 -0.72 20.93 -3.34
N ALA A 12 -1.47 20.27 -4.24
CA ALA A 12 -2.36 20.96 -5.17
C ALA A 12 -3.51 21.66 -4.43
N THR A 13 -4.11 22.66 -5.09
CA THR A 13 -5.30 23.36 -4.60
C THR A 13 -5.16 23.91 -3.17
N THR A 14 -5.82 23.31 -2.18
CA THR A 14 -5.76 23.73 -0.78
C THR A 14 -4.51 23.22 -0.05
N GLY A 15 -3.79 22.26 -0.63
CA GLY A 15 -2.67 21.58 -0.02
C GLY A 15 -3.08 20.66 1.14
N THR A 16 -2.09 20.05 1.79
CA THR A 16 -2.29 19.17 2.95
C THR A 16 -1.67 19.77 4.20
N THR A 17 -2.53 20.19 5.13
CA THR A 17 -2.14 20.69 6.45
C THR A 17 -2.47 19.73 7.58
N GLY A 18 -3.28 18.70 7.32
CA GLY A 18 -3.80 17.80 8.34
C GLY A 18 -4.46 18.57 9.48
N GLY A 19 -4.22 18.10 10.71
CA GLY A 19 -4.67 18.74 11.93
C GLY A 19 -3.78 19.89 12.43
N ALA A 20 -2.94 20.52 11.60
CA ALA A 20 -2.01 21.56 12.08
C ALA A 20 -2.69 22.73 12.81
N ALA A 21 -3.97 22.99 12.54
CA ALA A 21 -4.79 24.00 13.22
C ALA A 21 -5.49 23.49 14.49
N ALA A 22 -5.14 22.30 15.00
CA ALA A 22 -5.78 21.71 16.17
C ALA A 22 -5.65 22.62 17.40
N ALA A 23 -6.77 22.82 18.10
CA ALA A 23 -6.74 23.44 19.41
C ALA A 23 -6.05 22.49 20.43
N PRO A 24 -5.46 22.99 21.52
CA PRO A 24 -4.78 22.14 22.50
C PRO A 24 -5.62 20.97 23.04
N ARG A 25 -6.94 21.11 23.12
CA ARG A 25 -7.88 20.06 23.56
C ARG A 25 -8.10 18.93 22.54
N ASP A 26 -7.73 19.18 21.29
CA ASP A 26 -7.86 18.27 20.14
C ASP A 26 -6.49 17.67 19.76
N VAL A 27 -5.49 17.84 20.63
CA VAL A 27 -4.19 17.16 20.56
C VAL A 27 -4.19 16.04 21.60
N ARG A 28 -3.99 14.79 21.15
CA ARG A 28 -4.03 13.59 21.99
C ARG A 28 -2.75 12.79 21.83
N THR A 29 -2.32 12.10 22.88
CA THR A 29 -1.32 11.04 22.81
C THR A 29 -1.99 9.74 23.20
N VAL A 30 -1.82 8.71 22.36
CA VAL A 30 -2.45 7.40 22.49
C VAL A 30 -1.40 6.30 22.51
N SER A 31 -1.67 5.24 23.25
CA SER A 31 -0.80 4.08 23.41
C SER A 31 -1.56 2.75 23.42
N LYS A 32 -2.86 2.78 23.10
CA LYS A 32 -3.74 1.62 23.03
C LYS A 32 -4.75 1.79 21.90
N ARG A 33 -5.34 0.69 21.45
CA ARG A 33 -6.29 0.68 20.32
C ARG A 33 -7.55 1.45 20.69
N SER A 34 -8.09 1.24 21.89
CA SER A 34 -9.28 1.97 22.36
C SER A 34 -9.06 3.49 22.41
N GLU A 35 -7.87 3.93 22.83
CA GLU A 35 -7.49 5.35 22.86
C GLU A 35 -7.36 5.92 21.45
N LEU A 36 -6.72 5.20 20.53
CA LEU A 36 -6.58 5.60 19.13
C LEU A 36 -7.95 5.72 18.46
N ALA A 37 -8.80 4.70 18.58
CA ALA A 37 -10.16 4.69 18.03
C ALA A 37 -10.98 5.88 18.56
N ALA A 38 -10.93 6.13 19.87
CA ALA A 38 -11.62 7.27 20.48
C ALA A 38 -11.08 8.63 20.00
N ALA A 39 -9.76 8.76 19.83
CA ALA A 39 -9.15 9.99 19.35
C ALA A 39 -9.49 10.30 17.88
N LEU A 40 -9.54 9.28 17.02
CA LEU A 40 -9.90 9.41 15.61
C LEU A 40 -11.39 9.78 15.42
N ALA A 41 -12.28 9.14 16.19
CA ALA A 41 -13.72 9.40 16.14
C ALA A 41 -14.11 10.74 16.82
N ALA A 42 -13.21 11.36 17.59
CA ALA A 42 -13.53 12.57 18.33
C ALA A 42 -13.72 13.77 17.39
N ARG A 43 -14.89 14.40 17.48
CA ARG A 43 -15.24 15.67 16.81
C ARG A 43 -14.89 15.65 15.30
N PRO A 44 -15.64 14.88 14.48
CA PRO A 44 -15.43 14.82 13.04
C PRO A 44 -15.38 16.20 12.38
N GLY A 45 -14.46 16.42 11.43
CA GLY A 45 -14.28 17.70 10.74
C GLY A 45 -13.61 18.81 11.56
N VAL A 46 -13.18 18.53 12.79
CA VAL A 46 -12.36 19.47 13.57
C VAL A 46 -10.88 19.10 13.43
N PRO A 47 -9.99 20.07 13.15
CA PRO A 47 -8.56 19.83 13.13
C PRO A 47 -8.06 19.13 14.42
N LYS A 48 -7.38 18.00 14.27
CA LYS A 48 -6.90 17.20 15.41
C LYS A 48 -5.53 16.57 15.15
N ILE A 49 -4.72 16.45 16.21
CA ILE A 49 -3.42 15.79 16.16
C ILE A 49 -3.44 14.60 17.12
N VAL A 50 -3.07 13.43 16.60
CA VAL A 50 -2.99 12.19 17.35
C VAL A 50 -1.54 11.71 17.34
N TYR A 51 -0.88 11.80 18.48
CA TYR A 51 0.45 11.24 18.70
C TYR A 51 0.33 9.76 19.10
N VAL A 52 0.98 8.86 18.37
CA VAL A 52 1.09 7.45 18.73
C VAL A 52 2.36 7.23 19.55
N ARG A 53 2.26 6.51 20.67
CA ARG A 53 3.40 6.19 21.54
C ARG A 53 3.51 4.69 21.77
N GLY A 54 4.67 4.13 21.43
CA GLY A 54 4.93 2.70 21.55
C GLY A 54 4.11 1.89 20.56
N THR A 55 3.90 0.61 20.86
CA THR A 55 3.09 -0.29 20.04
C THR A 55 1.62 -0.23 20.43
N ILE A 56 0.75 -0.04 19.44
CA ILE A 56 -0.69 -0.22 19.53
C ILE A 56 -1.04 -1.51 18.79
N GLU A 57 -1.56 -2.49 19.54
CA GLU A 57 -2.03 -3.78 19.02
C GLU A 57 -3.48 -3.68 18.56
N GLY A 58 -3.78 -4.12 17.33
CA GLY A 58 -5.12 -4.08 16.77
C GLY A 58 -6.01 -5.26 17.13
N ASN A 59 -5.42 -6.46 17.27
CA ASN A 59 -6.11 -7.68 17.68
C ASN A 59 -6.35 -7.67 19.21
N VAL A 60 -7.20 -6.75 19.66
CA VAL A 60 -7.58 -6.60 21.07
C VAL A 60 -9.07 -6.32 21.23
N ASP A 61 -9.62 -6.67 22.38
CA ASP A 61 -11.01 -6.37 22.72
C ASP A 61 -11.22 -4.90 23.12
N ALA A 62 -12.46 -4.52 23.44
CA ALA A 62 -12.81 -3.16 23.86
C ALA A 62 -12.14 -2.70 25.17
N ARG A 63 -11.44 -3.58 25.89
CA ARG A 63 -10.66 -3.30 27.10
C ARG A 63 -9.15 -3.41 26.84
N ASP A 64 -8.75 -3.47 25.57
CA ASP A 64 -7.37 -3.65 25.09
C ASP A 64 -6.73 -4.96 25.59
N ARG A 65 -7.52 -6.04 25.73
CA ARG A 65 -6.97 -7.38 26.01
C ARG A 65 -6.74 -8.12 24.69
N PRO A 66 -5.62 -8.83 24.52
CA PRO A 66 -5.32 -9.57 23.28
C PRO A 66 -6.45 -10.51 22.87
N MET A 67 -6.70 -10.56 21.56
CA MET A 67 -7.62 -11.48 20.89
C MET A 67 -6.84 -12.31 19.87
N SER A 68 -7.27 -13.55 19.70
CA SER A 68 -6.78 -14.49 18.70
C SER A 68 -7.80 -14.65 17.57
N CYS A 69 -7.43 -15.33 16.49
CA CYS A 69 -8.37 -15.67 15.42
C CYS A 69 -9.60 -16.46 15.94
N ASP A 70 -9.42 -17.32 16.95
CA ASP A 70 -10.53 -18.07 17.55
C ASP A 70 -11.55 -17.16 18.24
N ASP A 71 -11.12 -16.01 18.78
CA ASP A 71 -12.02 -15.05 19.42
C ASP A 71 -12.89 -14.28 18.40
N PHE A 72 -12.46 -14.20 17.14
CA PHE A 72 -13.21 -13.57 16.05
C PHE A 72 -14.11 -14.57 15.29
N ALA A 73 -13.82 -15.86 15.37
CA ALA A 73 -14.50 -16.88 14.59
C ALA A 73 -16.00 -16.97 14.93
N ASP A 74 -16.85 -16.91 13.90
CA ASP A 74 -18.25 -17.30 14.01
C ASP A 74 -18.33 -18.77 14.48
N PRO A 75 -19.23 -19.14 15.41
CA PRO A 75 -19.30 -20.51 15.92
C PRO A 75 -19.59 -21.58 14.85
N ALA A 76 -20.11 -21.19 13.68
CA ALA A 76 -20.31 -22.08 12.54
C ALA A 76 -19.10 -22.15 11.59
N TYR A 77 -18.07 -21.33 11.78
CA TYR A 77 -16.85 -21.35 10.99
C TYR A 77 -15.84 -22.35 11.56
N ASN A 78 -15.21 -23.12 10.67
CA ASN A 78 -14.14 -24.06 11.00
C ASN A 78 -13.26 -24.23 9.77
N LEU A 79 -11.97 -23.86 9.86
CA LEU A 79 -11.05 -23.90 8.72
C LEU A 79 -10.93 -25.31 8.10
N PRO A 80 -10.71 -26.41 8.87
CA PRO A 80 -10.74 -27.76 8.30
C PRO A 80 -12.02 -28.10 7.51
N ALA A 81 -13.19 -27.70 8.01
CA ALA A 81 -14.47 -27.93 7.31
C ALA A 81 -14.61 -27.05 6.06
N TYR A 82 -14.14 -25.80 6.12
CA TYR A 82 -14.06 -24.88 4.98
C TYR A 82 -13.19 -25.48 3.87
N LEU A 83 -11.99 -25.93 4.23
CA LEU A 83 -11.05 -26.56 3.30
C LEU A 83 -11.63 -27.82 2.66
N ALA A 84 -12.24 -28.71 3.46
CA ALA A 84 -12.87 -29.92 2.94
C ALA A 84 -14.07 -29.62 2.03
N ARG A 85 -14.80 -28.53 2.27
CA ARG A 85 -15.98 -28.16 1.49
C ARG A 85 -15.64 -27.53 0.15
N TYR A 86 -14.63 -26.66 0.14
CA TYR A 86 -14.27 -25.83 -1.01
C TYR A 86 -13.00 -26.31 -1.73
N ASP A 87 -12.52 -27.52 -1.41
CA ASP A 87 -11.44 -28.19 -2.14
C ASP A 87 -11.73 -28.19 -3.65
N PRO A 88 -10.85 -27.60 -4.49
CA PRO A 88 -11.07 -27.53 -5.93
C PRO A 88 -11.28 -28.88 -6.61
N ALA A 89 -10.75 -29.98 -6.04
CA ALA A 89 -10.96 -31.33 -6.55
C ALA A 89 -12.42 -31.80 -6.43
N THR A 90 -13.20 -31.22 -5.52
CA THR A 90 -14.60 -31.61 -5.27
C THR A 90 -15.60 -30.48 -5.54
N TRP A 91 -15.25 -29.24 -5.22
CA TRP A 91 -16.07 -28.05 -5.47
C TRP A 91 -15.95 -27.55 -6.92
N GLY A 92 -14.78 -27.73 -7.54
CA GLY A 92 -14.47 -27.21 -8.86
C GLY A 92 -14.23 -25.70 -8.87
N ARG A 93 -14.34 -25.10 -10.07
CA ARG A 93 -14.10 -23.68 -10.32
C ARG A 93 -15.41 -22.90 -10.37
N THR A 94 -16.12 -22.85 -9.25
CA THR A 94 -17.32 -22.02 -9.09
C THR A 94 -17.16 -21.14 -7.85
N PRO A 95 -17.73 -19.91 -7.83
CA PRO A 95 -17.64 -19.04 -6.66
C PRO A 95 -18.07 -19.76 -5.39
N VAL A 96 -17.24 -19.68 -4.33
CA VAL A 96 -17.56 -20.28 -3.04
C VAL A 96 -18.84 -19.64 -2.48
N SER A 97 -19.69 -20.46 -1.87
CA SER A 97 -20.97 -19.99 -1.31
C SER A 97 -21.55 -20.96 -0.29
N GLY A 98 -22.57 -20.52 0.43
CA GLY A 98 -23.31 -21.31 1.40
C GLY A 98 -22.82 -21.13 2.84
N PRO A 99 -23.34 -21.94 3.79
CA PRO A 99 -23.25 -21.60 5.21
C PRO A 99 -21.83 -21.45 5.79
N LEU A 100 -20.85 -22.18 5.27
CA LEU A 100 -19.46 -22.08 5.72
C LEU A 100 -18.76 -20.81 5.21
N GLU A 101 -19.03 -20.40 3.96
CA GLU A 101 -18.57 -19.11 3.43
C GLU A 101 -19.27 -17.95 4.15
N ASP A 102 -20.58 -18.05 4.40
CA ASP A 102 -21.31 -17.04 5.18
C ASP A 102 -20.72 -16.93 6.60
N ALA A 103 -20.32 -18.05 7.21
CA ALA A 103 -19.67 -18.06 8.52
C ALA A 103 -18.26 -17.44 8.48
N ARG A 104 -17.45 -17.74 7.45
CA ARG A 104 -16.15 -17.10 7.24
C ARG A 104 -16.30 -15.58 7.13
N ALA A 105 -17.24 -15.10 6.31
CA ALA A 105 -17.50 -13.68 6.12
C ALA A 105 -17.92 -12.99 7.44
N ARG A 106 -18.74 -13.64 8.28
CA ARG A 106 -19.07 -13.12 9.62
C ARG A 106 -17.84 -13.10 10.55
N SER A 107 -16.99 -14.11 10.52
CA SER A 107 -15.74 -14.14 11.28
C SER A 107 -14.81 -12.98 10.90
N GLN A 108 -14.63 -12.76 9.59
CA GLN A 108 -13.87 -11.63 9.06
C GLN A 108 -14.48 -10.29 9.52
N ALA A 109 -15.80 -10.12 9.41
CA ALA A 109 -16.47 -8.92 9.87
C ALA A 109 -16.29 -8.66 11.38
N ASN A 110 -16.23 -9.71 12.21
CA ASN A 110 -15.94 -9.59 13.64
C ASN A 110 -14.51 -9.04 13.89
N GLN A 111 -13.52 -9.52 13.14
CA GLN A 111 -12.16 -9.02 13.20
C GLN A 111 -12.07 -7.58 12.69
N ALA A 112 -12.65 -7.30 11.52
CA ALA A 112 -12.68 -5.96 10.91
C ALA A 112 -13.22 -4.89 11.87
N ALA A 113 -14.23 -5.21 12.67
CA ALA A 113 -14.79 -4.31 13.69
C ALA A 113 -13.78 -3.90 14.79
N GLN A 114 -12.71 -4.68 15.00
CA GLN A 114 -11.60 -4.33 15.89
C GLN A 114 -10.42 -3.70 15.15
N VAL A 115 -10.02 -4.27 14.01
CA VAL A 115 -8.72 -3.94 13.39
C VAL A 115 -8.77 -2.77 12.41
N VAL A 116 -9.94 -2.44 11.86
CA VAL A 116 -10.10 -1.31 10.93
C VAL A 116 -10.52 -0.06 11.69
N LEU A 117 -9.71 1.00 11.60
CA LEU A 117 -9.99 2.29 12.21
C LEU A 117 -10.07 3.40 11.15
N ASP A 118 -11.21 4.08 11.12
CA ASP A 118 -11.43 5.19 10.18
C ASP A 118 -10.70 6.47 10.61
N VAL A 119 -10.03 7.10 9.65
CA VAL A 119 -9.39 8.41 9.80
C VAL A 119 -10.20 9.43 9.00
N GLY A 120 -10.91 10.29 9.72
CA GLY A 120 -11.68 11.39 9.16
C GLY A 120 -10.83 12.61 8.80
N PRO A 121 -11.47 13.65 8.21
CA PRO A 121 -10.76 14.81 7.69
C PRO A 121 -10.06 15.66 8.77
N ASP A 122 -9.14 16.50 8.30
CA ASP A 122 -8.35 17.45 9.10
C ASP A 122 -7.60 16.77 10.26
N THR A 123 -6.97 15.64 9.96
CA THR A 123 -6.33 14.79 10.98
C THR A 123 -4.84 14.62 10.68
N THR A 124 -4.01 14.83 11.70
CA THR A 124 -2.60 14.42 11.66
C THR A 124 -2.40 13.29 12.65
N VAL A 125 -2.04 12.10 12.16
CA VAL A 125 -1.55 10.99 12.99
C VAL A 125 -0.04 10.94 12.84
N VAL A 126 0.67 11.00 13.96
CA VAL A 126 2.14 11.01 13.95
C VAL A 126 2.71 10.16 15.06
N GLY A 127 3.69 9.32 14.75
CA GLY A 127 4.38 8.52 15.75
C GLY A 127 5.40 9.31 16.54
N LEU A 128 5.48 9.05 17.84
CA LEU A 128 6.64 9.35 18.68
C LEU A 128 7.66 8.21 18.54
N GLY A 129 8.95 8.47 18.81
CA GLY A 129 10.03 7.51 18.57
C GLY A 129 9.70 6.03 18.83
N GLY A 130 9.84 5.19 17.80
CA GLY A 130 9.47 3.77 17.84
C GLY A 130 7.98 3.45 17.87
N ALA A 131 7.11 4.38 17.48
CA ALA A 131 5.66 4.16 17.39
C ALA A 131 5.31 3.10 16.35
N LYS A 132 4.47 2.15 16.75
CA LYS A 132 4.02 1.04 15.91
C LYS A 132 2.52 0.83 15.98
N LEU A 133 1.89 0.58 14.84
CA LEU A 133 0.56 0.02 14.69
C LEU A 133 0.72 -1.42 14.18
N HIS A 134 0.30 -2.41 14.96
CA HIS A 134 0.47 -3.83 14.63
C HIS A 134 -0.90 -4.49 14.56
N GLY A 135 -1.20 -5.26 13.50
CA GLY A 135 -2.52 -5.88 13.36
C GLY A 135 -3.65 -4.89 13.11
N LEU A 136 -3.36 -3.72 12.53
CA LEU A 136 -4.32 -2.64 12.29
C LEU A 136 -4.32 -2.20 10.83
N THR A 137 -5.52 -1.85 10.37
CA THR A 137 -5.76 -1.04 9.17
C THR A 137 -6.18 0.36 9.59
N LEU A 138 -5.48 1.39 9.11
CA LEU A 138 -6.03 2.74 9.10
C LEU A 138 -6.71 2.99 7.76
N ARG A 139 -8.02 3.27 7.78
CA ARG A 139 -8.78 3.59 6.57
C ARG A 139 -9.09 5.08 6.50
N VAL A 140 -8.43 5.79 5.61
CA VAL A 140 -8.65 7.22 5.38
C VAL A 140 -9.82 7.39 4.42
N THR A 141 -10.84 8.11 4.87
CA THR A 141 -12.04 8.43 4.07
C THR A 141 -12.28 9.93 3.94
N GLY A 142 -11.42 10.75 4.56
CA GLY A 142 -11.54 12.20 4.60
C GLY A 142 -10.59 12.96 3.67
N ASP A 143 -10.81 14.27 3.60
CA ASP A 143 -9.88 15.24 3.03
C ASP A 143 -8.84 15.70 4.06
N ASN A 144 -7.65 16.10 3.60
CA ASN A 144 -6.65 16.80 4.41
C ASN A 144 -6.12 15.96 5.59
N VAL A 145 -5.39 14.89 5.29
CA VAL A 145 -4.85 13.95 6.30
C VAL A 145 -3.33 13.81 6.18
N ILE A 146 -2.65 13.77 7.33
CA ILE A 146 -1.21 13.54 7.43
C ILE A 146 -0.95 12.30 8.28
N LEU A 147 -0.15 11.36 7.76
CA LEU A 147 0.26 10.11 8.43
C LEU A 147 1.78 10.01 8.39
N ARG A 148 2.43 10.16 9.55
CA ARG A 148 3.90 10.28 9.60
C ARG A 148 4.58 9.57 10.76
N ASN A 149 5.82 9.16 10.56
CA ASN A 149 6.67 8.61 11.61
C ASN A 149 6.10 7.37 12.31
N LEU A 150 5.34 6.55 11.58
CA LEU A 150 4.71 5.34 12.10
C LEU A 150 5.36 4.10 11.49
N ARG A 151 5.46 3.04 12.28
CA ARG A 151 5.64 1.69 11.77
C ARG A 151 4.28 1.00 11.68
N PHE A 152 3.96 0.45 10.52
CA PHE A 152 2.80 -0.40 10.31
C PHE A 152 3.28 -1.82 10.09
N GLU A 153 2.76 -2.76 10.86
CA GLU A 153 3.12 -4.17 10.75
C GLU A 153 1.89 -5.07 10.72
N ASP A 154 1.94 -6.10 9.90
CA ASP A 154 1.11 -7.32 10.00
C ASP A 154 -0.40 -7.03 10.00
N ALA A 155 -0.92 -6.41 8.93
CA ALA A 155 -2.38 -6.29 8.73
C ALA A 155 -2.98 -7.66 8.37
N HIS A 156 -3.04 -8.55 9.38
CA HIS A 156 -3.36 -9.97 9.23
C HIS A 156 -4.86 -10.23 9.19
N ASP A 157 -5.35 -10.85 8.12
CA ASP A 157 -6.69 -11.43 8.07
C ASP A 157 -6.65 -12.90 8.51
N CYS A 158 -7.36 -13.21 9.59
CA CYS A 158 -7.50 -14.57 10.10
C CYS A 158 -8.34 -15.47 9.18
N PHE A 159 -9.13 -14.88 8.28
CA PHE A 159 -10.14 -15.56 7.48
C PHE A 159 -10.08 -15.22 5.99
N PRO A 160 -8.93 -15.37 5.29
CA PRO A 160 -8.83 -15.16 3.85
C PRO A 160 -9.91 -15.93 3.09
N GLN A 161 -10.46 -15.30 2.05
CA GLN A 161 -11.45 -15.90 1.18
C GLN A 161 -10.77 -16.72 0.07
N TRP A 162 -11.24 -17.93 -0.18
CA TRP A 162 -10.84 -18.70 -1.36
C TRP A 162 -11.63 -18.25 -2.59
N ASP A 163 -10.95 -17.72 -3.61
CA ASP A 163 -11.54 -17.50 -4.94
C ASP A 163 -10.93 -18.47 -5.96
N PRO A 164 -11.65 -19.53 -6.37
CA PRO A 164 -11.16 -20.46 -7.37
C PRO A 164 -11.10 -19.86 -8.77
N LEU A 165 -11.69 -18.67 -9.00
CA LEU A 165 -11.68 -17.97 -10.29
C LEU A 165 -10.56 -16.93 -10.40
N ASP A 166 -9.89 -16.61 -9.31
CA ASP A 166 -8.76 -15.68 -9.30
C ASP A 166 -7.50 -16.35 -9.88
N GLY A 167 -7.19 -15.99 -11.13
CA GLY A 167 -6.11 -16.61 -11.88
C GLY A 167 -6.43 -18.04 -12.33
N ALA A 168 -5.43 -18.69 -12.95
CA ALA A 168 -5.59 -20.03 -13.52
C ALA A 168 -5.84 -21.10 -12.45
N ASP A 169 -5.22 -20.94 -11.27
CA ASP A 169 -5.21 -21.95 -10.21
C ASP A 169 -6.03 -21.55 -8.98
N GLY A 170 -6.66 -20.36 -8.97
CA GLY A 170 -7.33 -19.77 -7.81
C GLY A 170 -6.35 -19.06 -6.86
N ASN A 171 -6.87 -18.22 -5.97
CA ASN A 171 -6.09 -17.53 -4.93
C ASN A 171 -6.87 -17.39 -3.64
N TRP A 172 -6.12 -17.24 -2.54
CA TRP A 172 -6.63 -16.73 -1.28
C TRP A 172 -6.48 -15.22 -1.26
N ASN A 173 -7.52 -14.50 -0.82
CA ASN A 173 -7.55 -13.05 -0.75
C ASN A 173 -7.96 -12.59 0.66
N SER A 174 -7.16 -11.70 1.22
CA SER A 174 -7.42 -10.99 2.49
C SER A 174 -7.96 -9.60 2.24
N GLU A 175 -8.49 -8.94 3.27
CA GLU A 175 -9.13 -7.62 3.15
C GLU A 175 -8.38 -6.46 3.80
N TYR A 176 -7.30 -6.74 4.53
CA TYR A 176 -6.69 -5.73 5.40
C TYR A 176 -5.38 -5.22 4.82
N ASP A 177 -5.37 -3.91 4.58
CA ASP A 177 -4.14 -3.16 4.30
C ASP A 177 -3.60 -2.54 5.57
N ASN A 178 -2.31 -2.22 5.65
CA ASN A 178 -1.83 -1.38 6.74
C ASN A 178 -2.46 0.02 6.70
N LEU A 179 -2.60 0.58 5.49
CA LEU A 179 -3.20 1.88 5.24
C LEU A 179 -3.98 1.87 3.92
N ASP A 180 -5.28 2.16 4.01
CA ASP A 180 -6.17 2.23 2.85
C ASP A 180 -6.74 3.65 2.70
N LEU A 181 -6.65 4.23 1.51
CA LEU A 181 -7.22 5.52 1.14
C LEU A 181 -8.43 5.27 0.24
N VAL A 182 -9.63 5.44 0.78
CA VAL A 182 -10.90 5.18 0.09
C VAL A 182 -11.65 6.48 -0.14
N GLY A 183 -11.60 6.99 -1.38
CA GLY A 183 -12.21 8.28 -1.72
C GLY A 183 -11.60 9.47 -0.97
N ALA A 184 -10.40 9.31 -0.42
CA ALA A 184 -9.69 10.32 0.36
C ALA A 184 -9.05 11.38 -0.55
N THR A 185 -8.92 12.60 -0.04
CA THR A 185 -8.28 13.69 -0.79
C THR A 185 -7.24 14.45 0.03
N HIS A 186 -6.21 15.02 -0.62
CA HIS A 186 -5.14 15.77 0.04
C HIS A 186 -4.48 14.98 1.19
N VAL A 187 -3.93 13.81 0.89
CA VAL A 187 -3.28 12.94 1.89
C VAL A 187 -1.76 12.93 1.74
N TRP A 188 -1.05 13.11 2.86
CA TRP A 188 0.40 13.00 2.92
C TRP A 188 0.83 11.83 3.81
N VAL A 189 1.44 10.82 3.20
CA VAL A 189 1.98 9.62 3.85
C VAL A 189 3.51 9.71 3.82
N ASP A 190 4.13 9.99 4.95
CA ASP A 190 5.55 10.36 4.97
C ASP A 190 6.39 9.84 6.14
N HIS A 191 7.60 9.35 5.85
CA HIS A 191 8.52 8.80 6.85
C HIS A 191 7.89 7.66 7.69
N ASN A 192 7.15 6.77 7.03
CA ASN A 192 6.62 5.57 7.67
C ASN A 192 7.39 4.31 7.23
N ASP A 193 7.20 3.22 7.96
CA ASP A 193 7.75 1.90 7.65
C ASP A 193 6.58 0.90 7.61
N PHE A 194 6.48 0.13 6.53
CA PHE A 194 5.40 -0.82 6.26
C PHE A 194 6.01 -2.18 5.94
N GLY A 195 5.47 -3.25 6.54
CA GLY A 195 5.83 -4.62 6.19
C GLY A 195 5.08 -5.67 7.02
N ASP A 196 5.30 -6.95 6.74
CA ASP A 196 4.53 -8.04 7.37
C ASP A 196 5.03 -8.41 8.78
N GLY A 197 6.10 -7.79 9.24
CA GLY A 197 6.69 -8.08 10.56
C GLY A 197 7.30 -9.48 10.59
N ALA A 198 6.85 -10.32 11.51
CA ALA A 198 7.39 -11.68 11.69
C ALA A 198 6.57 -12.77 10.98
N ASP A 199 5.32 -12.47 10.59
CA ASP A 199 4.47 -13.39 9.86
C ASP A 199 4.66 -13.13 8.37
N THR A 200 5.03 -14.15 7.60
CA THR A 200 5.20 -14.02 6.14
C THR A 200 4.24 -14.94 5.37
N GLY A 201 3.27 -15.55 6.08
CA GLY A 201 2.21 -16.35 5.46
C GLY A 201 2.71 -17.56 4.68
N SER A 202 3.50 -18.45 5.27
CA SER A 202 4.12 -19.58 4.56
C SER A 202 3.24 -20.83 4.40
N VAL A 203 1.99 -20.78 4.86
CA VAL A 203 1.07 -21.93 4.80
C VAL A 203 0.46 -22.01 3.41
N GLU A 204 0.32 -23.20 2.86
CA GLU A 204 -0.37 -23.42 1.58
C GLU A 204 -1.61 -24.29 1.77
N TYR A 205 -2.70 -23.88 1.12
CA TYR A 205 -3.91 -24.69 0.94
C TYR A 205 -4.29 -24.68 -0.54
N PHE A 206 -4.74 -25.84 -1.03
CA PHE A 206 -5.10 -26.03 -2.45
C PHE A 206 -3.93 -25.74 -3.42
N GLY A 207 -2.68 -25.89 -2.95
CA GLY A 207 -1.47 -25.59 -3.74
C GLY A 207 -1.24 -24.09 -3.96
N ARG A 208 -1.89 -23.23 -3.16
CA ARG A 208 -1.76 -21.78 -3.19
C ARG A 208 -1.38 -21.30 -1.80
N LYS A 209 -0.58 -20.23 -1.72
CA LYS A 209 -0.28 -19.53 -0.47
C LYS A 209 -1.60 -19.13 0.19
N TYR A 210 -1.78 -19.48 1.46
CA TYR A 210 -2.86 -18.97 2.29
C TYR A 210 -2.50 -17.54 2.64
N GLU A 211 -2.80 -16.65 1.69
CA GLU A 211 -2.43 -15.25 1.75
C GLU A 211 -3.24 -14.57 2.85
N VAL A 212 -2.56 -14.21 3.94
CA VAL A 212 -3.17 -13.57 5.12
C VAL A 212 -3.06 -12.05 5.07
N HIS A 213 -2.27 -11.50 4.15
CA HIS A 213 -2.08 -10.06 3.98
C HIS A 213 -2.67 -9.58 2.63
N ASP A 214 -3.24 -8.38 2.60
CA ASP A 214 -3.59 -7.74 1.32
C ASP A 214 -2.49 -6.77 0.87
N GLY A 215 -2.69 -5.47 1.03
CA GLY A 215 -1.74 -4.42 0.65
C GLY A 215 -1.01 -3.76 1.82
N LEU A 216 0.07 -3.03 1.51
CA LEU A 216 0.67 -2.12 2.49
C LEU A 216 -0.03 -0.75 2.45
N LEU A 217 -0.18 -0.20 1.25
CA LEU A 217 -0.71 1.15 1.05
C LEU A 217 -1.56 1.21 -0.21
N ASP A 218 -2.88 1.09 -0.06
CA ASP A 218 -3.80 1.14 -1.19
C ASP A 218 -4.49 2.50 -1.31
N ILE A 219 -4.71 2.93 -2.55
CA ILE A 219 -5.28 4.24 -2.92
C ILE A 219 -6.37 4.00 -3.95
N VAL A 220 -7.61 3.92 -3.50
CA VAL A 220 -8.73 3.37 -4.27
C VAL A 220 -9.98 4.25 -4.22
N THR A 221 -11.00 3.86 -4.97
CA THR A 221 -12.36 4.42 -4.91
C THR A 221 -12.39 5.94 -5.06
N GLY A 222 -11.72 6.45 -6.09
CA GLY A 222 -11.69 7.87 -6.41
C GLY A 222 -10.92 8.73 -5.43
N SER A 223 -9.99 8.15 -4.66
CA SER A 223 -8.98 8.91 -3.93
C SER A 223 -8.18 9.80 -4.90
N ASP A 224 -7.71 10.95 -4.42
CA ASP A 224 -7.05 11.93 -5.27
C ASP A 224 -6.12 12.87 -4.49
N LEU A 225 -5.16 13.48 -5.18
CA LEU A 225 -4.22 14.44 -4.58
C LEU A 225 -3.46 13.83 -3.38
N VAL A 226 -2.70 12.78 -3.65
CA VAL A 226 -1.94 12.04 -2.63
C VAL A 226 -0.44 12.21 -2.84
N THR A 227 0.34 12.27 -1.75
CA THR A 227 1.81 12.22 -1.79
C THR A 227 2.32 11.20 -0.79
N VAL A 228 3.09 10.25 -1.31
CA VAL A 228 3.73 9.16 -0.60
C VAL A 228 5.23 9.39 -0.67
N SER A 229 5.83 9.84 0.43
CA SER A 229 7.22 10.30 0.43
C SER A 229 8.06 9.68 1.54
N TRP A 230 9.32 9.34 1.26
CA TRP A 230 10.28 8.92 2.30
C TRP A 230 9.81 7.73 3.16
N ASN A 231 8.97 6.84 2.64
CA ASN A 231 8.55 5.64 3.35
C ASN A 231 9.48 4.47 3.05
N ARG A 232 9.55 3.51 3.97
CA ARG A 232 10.08 2.16 3.71
C ARG A 232 8.90 1.21 3.55
N LEU A 233 8.88 0.47 2.45
CA LEU A 233 7.88 -0.56 2.18
C LEU A 233 8.65 -1.84 1.89
N HIS A 234 8.49 -2.86 2.73
CA HIS A 234 9.37 -4.00 2.67
C HIS A 234 8.74 -5.33 3.09
N ASP A 235 9.37 -6.42 2.65
CA ASP A 235 9.05 -7.80 3.04
C ASP A 235 7.55 -8.09 2.95
N HIS A 236 6.98 -7.92 1.75
CA HIS A 236 5.54 -8.02 1.48
C HIS A 236 5.26 -8.31 -0.01
N ASP A 237 4.13 -8.94 -0.34
CA ASP A 237 3.76 -9.22 -1.74
C ASP A 237 3.19 -7.99 -2.46
N LYS A 238 1.94 -7.59 -2.16
CA LYS A 238 1.16 -6.61 -2.93
C LYS A 238 1.26 -5.20 -2.34
N THR A 239 2.28 -4.42 -2.69
CA THR A 239 2.56 -3.18 -1.93
C THR A 239 1.56 -2.04 -2.05
N MET A 240 1.30 -1.54 -3.25
CA MET A 240 0.56 -0.28 -3.47
C MET A 240 -0.29 -0.34 -4.74
N LEU A 241 -1.59 -0.57 -4.57
CA LEU A 241 -2.59 -0.47 -5.61
C LEU A 241 -3.13 0.96 -5.72
N ILE A 242 -3.13 1.52 -6.92
CA ILE A 242 -3.72 2.82 -7.23
C ILE A 242 -4.87 2.57 -8.22
N GLY A 243 -6.10 2.58 -7.72
CA GLY A 243 -7.31 2.20 -8.45
C GLY A 243 -7.58 0.69 -8.45
N SER A 244 -8.66 0.26 -7.80
CA SER A 244 -8.95 -1.16 -7.53
C SER A 244 -9.67 -1.89 -8.66
N THR A 245 -10.35 -1.17 -9.55
CA THR A 245 -11.24 -1.77 -10.56
C THR A 245 -10.94 -1.31 -12.00
N ASP A 246 -11.14 -2.20 -12.97
CA ASP A 246 -11.11 -1.84 -14.40
C ASP A 246 -12.42 -1.16 -14.85
N HIS A 247 -13.40 -1.00 -13.95
CA HIS A 247 -14.60 -0.21 -14.20
C HIS A 247 -14.32 1.26 -13.93
N PRO A 248 -14.70 2.18 -14.84
CA PRO A 248 -14.30 3.60 -14.78
C PRO A 248 -14.98 4.42 -13.66
N ASP A 249 -15.63 3.75 -12.71
CA ASP A 249 -16.58 4.26 -11.70
C ASP A 249 -16.13 5.57 -11.02
N ALA A 250 -15.46 5.47 -9.87
CA ALA A 250 -15.09 6.63 -9.06
C ALA A 250 -13.74 7.25 -9.48
N ASP A 251 -12.97 6.55 -10.32
CA ASP A 251 -11.54 6.77 -10.54
C ASP A 251 -11.21 7.69 -11.73
N THR A 252 -12.12 7.80 -12.71
CA THR A 252 -11.88 8.60 -13.92
C THR A 252 -11.57 10.06 -13.57
N GLY A 253 -10.40 10.54 -14.00
CA GLY A 253 -9.94 11.91 -13.76
C GLY A 253 -9.36 12.18 -12.36
N LYS A 254 -9.25 11.16 -11.51
CA LYS A 254 -8.70 11.22 -10.15
C LYS A 254 -7.41 10.40 -10.04
N LEU A 255 -7.15 9.81 -8.87
CA LEU A 255 -5.97 9.00 -8.57
C LEU A 255 -4.66 9.72 -8.93
N ARG A 256 -4.60 11.04 -8.70
CA ARG A 256 -3.38 11.83 -8.88
C ARG A 256 -2.50 11.65 -7.65
N VAL A 257 -1.46 10.82 -7.81
CA VAL A 257 -0.58 10.40 -6.71
C VAL A 257 0.87 10.72 -7.06
N THR A 258 1.62 11.23 -6.09
CA THR A 258 3.08 11.36 -6.19
C THR A 258 3.73 10.35 -5.26
N VAL A 259 4.67 9.56 -5.78
CA VAL A 259 5.41 8.54 -5.04
C VAL A 259 6.89 8.89 -5.18
N HIS A 260 7.54 9.36 -4.11
CA HIS A 260 8.95 9.73 -4.19
C HIS A 260 9.81 9.46 -2.98
N HIS A 261 11.09 9.23 -3.22
CA HIS A 261 12.08 8.99 -2.17
C HIS A 261 11.72 7.83 -1.23
N ASN A 262 10.86 6.91 -1.68
CA ASN A 262 10.52 5.71 -0.92
C ASN A 262 11.56 4.61 -1.18
N GLU A 263 11.78 3.75 -0.19
CA GLU A 263 12.57 2.54 -0.31
C GLU A 263 11.62 1.33 -0.39
N PHE A 264 11.61 0.66 -1.54
CA PHE A 264 10.90 -0.60 -1.76
C PHE A 264 11.90 -1.75 -1.66
N THR A 265 11.78 -2.65 -0.68
CA THR A 265 12.75 -3.74 -0.48
C THR A 265 12.05 -5.09 -0.33
N ALA A 266 12.46 -6.11 -1.09
CA ALA A 266 11.84 -7.43 -1.00
C ALA A 266 10.31 -7.40 -1.20
N ILE A 267 9.87 -6.55 -2.12
CA ILE A 267 8.48 -6.44 -2.53
C ILE A 267 8.22 -7.37 -3.71
N GLY A 268 7.11 -8.13 -3.63
CA GLY A 268 6.69 -9.00 -4.73
C GLY A 268 6.17 -8.23 -5.94
N GLN A 269 5.26 -7.28 -5.72
CA GLN A 269 4.59 -6.54 -6.79
C GLN A 269 3.95 -5.23 -6.34
N ARG A 270 3.40 -4.48 -7.32
CA ARG A 270 2.61 -3.25 -7.12
C ARG A 270 3.41 -2.14 -6.44
N ALA A 271 4.50 -1.67 -7.06
CA ALA A 271 5.32 -0.58 -6.52
C ALA A 271 5.45 0.65 -7.46
N PRO A 272 4.33 1.28 -7.91
CA PRO A 272 2.93 0.92 -7.70
C PRO A 272 2.31 0.15 -8.89
N ARG A 273 1.10 -0.38 -8.72
CA ARG A 273 0.21 -0.77 -9.85
C ARG A 273 -0.90 0.27 -10.01
N VAL A 274 -1.04 0.82 -11.20
CA VAL A 274 -1.89 2.01 -11.44
C VAL A 274 -3.00 1.73 -12.44
N ARG A 275 -4.18 2.28 -12.19
CA ARG A 275 -5.28 2.46 -13.16
C ARG A 275 -5.69 3.92 -13.21
N TYR A 276 -6.06 4.43 -14.40
CA TYR A 276 -6.54 5.80 -14.72
C TYR A 276 -5.63 6.98 -14.34
N GLY A 277 -5.04 6.96 -13.15
CA GLY A 277 -4.42 8.07 -12.48
C GLY A 277 -3.19 8.64 -13.18
N ARG A 278 -2.96 9.92 -12.92
CA ARG A 278 -1.72 10.63 -13.24
C ARG A 278 -0.75 10.47 -12.08
N VAL A 279 0.08 9.44 -12.15
CA VAL A 279 0.98 9.07 -11.05
C VAL A 279 2.41 9.49 -11.36
N HIS A 280 2.98 10.36 -10.55
CA HIS A 280 4.38 10.78 -10.65
C HIS A 280 5.24 9.90 -9.73
N VAL A 281 6.13 9.09 -10.31
CA VAL A 281 6.99 8.14 -9.58
C VAL A 281 8.44 8.56 -9.73
N TYR A 282 9.04 9.20 -8.72
CA TYR A 282 10.40 9.71 -8.89
C TYR A 282 11.32 9.51 -7.68
N ASN A 283 12.63 9.36 -7.96
CA ASN A 283 13.65 9.19 -6.92
C ASN A 283 13.38 8.07 -5.90
N ASN A 284 12.64 7.02 -6.28
CA ASN A 284 12.46 5.86 -5.42
C ASN A 284 13.63 4.89 -5.59
N LEU A 285 13.92 4.16 -4.52
CA LEU A 285 14.93 3.12 -4.47
C LEU A 285 14.24 1.75 -4.40
N TYR A 286 14.44 0.93 -5.42
CA TYR A 286 13.94 -0.43 -5.49
C TYR A 286 15.09 -1.41 -5.20
N ARG A 287 14.90 -2.30 -4.23
CA ARG A 287 15.85 -3.35 -3.85
C ARG A 287 15.18 -4.71 -3.97
N VAL A 288 15.54 -5.44 -5.00
CA VAL A 288 15.09 -6.81 -5.23
C VAL A 288 16.21 -7.75 -4.81
N PRO A 289 16.08 -8.47 -3.67
CA PRO A 289 17.13 -9.34 -3.19
C PRO A 289 17.21 -10.66 -3.97
N GLU A 290 16.07 -11.18 -4.42
CA GLU A 290 15.96 -12.46 -5.10
C GLU A 290 14.90 -12.42 -6.20
N VAL A 291 15.04 -13.30 -7.19
CA VAL A 291 14.11 -13.37 -8.33
C VAL A 291 12.84 -14.14 -7.98
N ALA A 292 12.93 -15.12 -7.08
CA ALA A 292 11.85 -16.08 -6.84
C ALA A 292 10.59 -15.46 -6.22
N SER A 293 10.75 -14.41 -5.42
CA SER A 293 9.64 -13.69 -4.77
C SER A 293 9.23 -12.41 -5.51
N TYR A 294 9.91 -12.05 -6.60
CA TYR A 294 9.66 -10.83 -7.35
C TYR A 294 8.83 -11.07 -8.61
N THR A 295 7.83 -10.23 -8.84
CA THR A 295 7.01 -10.23 -10.05
C THR A 295 7.29 -8.99 -10.90
N TYR A 296 7.01 -7.78 -10.39
CA TYR A 296 7.25 -6.51 -11.09
C TYR A 296 7.28 -5.32 -10.13
N SER A 297 7.67 -4.13 -10.62
CA SER A 297 7.57 -2.89 -9.84
C SER A 297 6.47 -1.98 -10.38
N LEU A 298 6.52 -1.58 -11.65
CA LEU A 298 5.55 -0.65 -12.22
C LEU A 298 4.45 -1.42 -12.97
N GLY A 299 3.23 -1.44 -12.41
CA GLY A 299 2.07 -2.06 -13.06
C GLY A 299 1.30 -1.06 -13.92
N VAL A 300 1.32 -1.25 -15.24
CA VAL A 300 0.70 -0.38 -16.24
C VAL A 300 -0.73 -0.84 -16.52
N GLY A 301 -1.65 -0.43 -15.64
CA GLY A 301 -3.06 -0.79 -15.71
C GLY A 301 -3.88 0.07 -16.68
N VAL A 302 -5.14 -0.31 -16.88
CA VAL A 302 -6.09 0.38 -17.75
C VAL A 302 -6.07 1.89 -17.54
N GLU A 303 -5.92 2.63 -18.64
CA GLU A 303 -5.85 4.11 -18.68
C GLU A 303 -4.81 4.78 -17.76
N SER A 304 -3.89 4.03 -17.15
CA SER A 304 -2.85 4.60 -16.30
C SER A 304 -1.94 5.57 -17.06
N ARG A 305 -1.51 6.64 -16.37
CA ARG A 305 -0.61 7.67 -16.92
C ARG A 305 0.58 7.85 -15.98
N ILE A 306 1.42 6.81 -15.89
CA ILE A 306 2.61 6.81 -15.02
C ILE A 306 3.72 7.66 -15.65
N TYR A 307 4.19 8.67 -14.91
CA TYR A 307 5.34 9.49 -15.25
C TYR A 307 6.47 9.16 -14.27
N ALA A 308 7.46 8.37 -14.72
CA ALA A 308 8.54 7.87 -13.87
C ALA A 308 9.89 8.56 -14.18
N GLU A 309 10.56 9.11 -13.17
CA GLU A 309 11.80 9.87 -13.34
C GLU A 309 12.86 9.52 -12.30
N GLU A 310 14.11 9.34 -12.75
CA GLU A 310 15.29 9.29 -11.88
C GLU A 310 15.16 8.26 -10.73
N ASN A 311 14.54 7.11 -11.01
CA ASN A 311 14.42 6.00 -10.05
C ASN A 311 15.66 5.10 -10.12
N PHE A 312 16.00 4.47 -8.99
CA PHE A 312 17.14 3.56 -8.90
C PHE A 312 16.69 2.13 -8.58
N PHE A 313 17.16 1.16 -9.36
CA PHE A 313 16.92 -0.26 -9.12
C PHE A 313 18.23 -0.97 -8.76
N ARG A 314 18.22 -1.70 -7.65
CA ARG A 314 19.22 -2.71 -7.31
C ARG A 314 18.57 -4.07 -7.39
N ILE A 315 19.02 -4.90 -8.32
CA ILE A 315 18.35 -6.16 -8.67
C ILE A 315 19.34 -7.32 -8.80
N PRO A 316 18.89 -8.58 -8.75
CA PRO A 316 19.73 -9.72 -9.06
C PRO A 316 20.18 -9.67 -10.53
N ALA A 317 21.38 -10.18 -10.83
CA ALA A 317 21.90 -10.20 -12.20
C ALA A 317 21.02 -10.99 -13.18
N ALA A 318 20.27 -11.97 -12.66
CA ALA A 318 19.39 -12.83 -13.45
C ALA A 318 18.01 -12.21 -13.74
N LEU A 319 17.65 -11.09 -13.10
CA LEU A 319 16.34 -10.47 -13.32
C LEU A 319 16.34 -9.71 -14.65
N PRO A 320 15.46 -10.05 -15.61
CA PRO A 320 15.34 -9.30 -16.86
C PRO A 320 14.85 -7.87 -16.60
N LEU A 321 15.43 -6.89 -17.30
CA LEU A 321 15.04 -5.49 -17.12
C LEU A 321 13.60 -5.20 -17.55
N GLY A 322 13.12 -5.87 -18.60
CA GLY A 322 11.74 -5.77 -19.06
C GLY A 322 10.71 -6.26 -18.03
N ALA A 323 11.11 -7.07 -17.03
CA ALA A 323 10.22 -7.57 -15.97
C ALA A 323 10.00 -6.55 -14.84
N LEU A 324 10.69 -5.41 -14.84
CA LEU A 324 10.45 -4.34 -13.87
C LEU A 324 9.11 -3.62 -14.10
N VAL A 325 8.52 -3.81 -15.29
CA VAL A 325 7.24 -3.25 -15.73
C VAL A 325 6.32 -4.40 -16.12
N GLU A 326 5.06 -4.33 -15.69
CA GLU A 326 4.04 -5.34 -16.02
C GLU A 326 2.85 -4.70 -16.72
N TYR A 327 2.35 -5.36 -17.76
CA TYR A 327 1.16 -4.92 -18.49
C TYR A 327 -0.14 -5.40 -17.83
N TRP A 328 -1.02 -4.44 -17.56
CA TRP A 328 -2.36 -4.67 -17.01
C TRP A 328 -3.42 -3.93 -17.81
N LYS A 329 -3.38 -4.01 -19.15
CA LYS A 329 -4.30 -3.32 -20.09
C LYS A 329 -4.07 -1.82 -20.26
N GLY A 330 -3.02 -1.26 -19.67
CA GLY A 330 -2.58 0.09 -19.98
C GLY A 330 -1.88 0.17 -21.34
N THR A 331 -1.75 1.38 -21.87
CA THR A 331 -1.23 1.60 -23.22
C THR A 331 -0.01 2.50 -23.27
N VAL A 332 0.37 3.12 -22.14
CA VAL A 332 1.45 4.10 -22.10
C VAL A 332 2.24 4.06 -20.80
N LEU A 333 3.52 4.38 -20.88
CA LEU A 333 4.42 4.59 -19.74
C LEU A 333 5.47 5.62 -20.14
N HIS A 334 5.66 6.66 -19.33
CA HIS A 334 6.81 7.53 -19.45
C HIS A 334 7.84 7.13 -18.39
N ALA A 335 9.07 6.81 -18.80
CA ALA A 335 10.15 6.47 -17.89
C ALA A 335 11.48 7.08 -18.37
N THR A 336 12.09 7.94 -17.56
CA THR A 336 13.39 8.57 -17.87
C THR A 336 14.32 8.57 -16.66
N GLY A 337 15.62 8.61 -16.92
CA GLY A 337 16.63 8.68 -15.85
C GLY A 337 16.79 7.41 -15.00
N THR A 338 16.16 6.29 -15.37
CA THR A 338 16.27 5.03 -14.62
C THR A 338 17.72 4.54 -14.57
N LEU A 339 18.21 4.25 -13.37
CA LEU A 339 19.55 3.73 -13.13
C LEU A 339 19.47 2.35 -12.49
N VAL A 340 20.12 1.34 -13.09
CA VAL A 340 20.05 -0.05 -12.62
C VAL A 340 21.42 -0.59 -12.25
N ALA A 341 21.54 -1.16 -11.05
CA ALA A 341 22.67 -1.96 -10.60
C ALA A 341 22.23 -3.44 -10.49
N ALA A 342 22.61 -4.24 -11.48
CA ALA A 342 22.29 -5.66 -11.55
C ALA A 342 23.44 -6.53 -10.99
N GLY A 343 23.15 -7.33 -9.96
CA GLY A 343 24.14 -8.13 -9.23
C GLY A 343 25.27 -7.26 -8.65
N HIS A 344 26.51 -7.55 -9.03
CA HIS A 344 27.69 -6.78 -8.63
C HIS A 344 28.12 -5.72 -9.66
N ALA A 345 27.35 -5.52 -10.73
CA ALA A 345 27.67 -4.54 -11.75
C ALA A 345 27.57 -3.11 -11.21
N ARG A 346 28.37 -2.20 -11.80
CA ARG A 346 28.19 -0.77 -11.55
C ARG A 346 26.82 -0.32 -12.08
N PRO A 347 26.16 0.66 -11.44
CA PRO A 347 24.90 1.17 -11.93
C PRO A 347 25.05 1.74 -13.34
N ARG A 348 24.11 1.42 -14.24
CA ARG A 348 24.07 1.93 -15.62
C ARG A 348 22.69 2.48 -15.99
N PRO A 349 22.61 3.52 -16.84
CA PRO A 349 21.34 3.99 -17.36
C PRO A 349 20.59 2.87 -18.09
N VAL A 350 19.28 2.88 -17.96
CA VAL A 350 18.35 1.96 -18.62
C VAL A 350 17.19 2.74 -19.20
N ASP A 351 16.91 2.53 -20.48
CA ASP A 351 15.63 2.94 -21.07
C ASP A 351 14.59 1.87 -20.75
N LEU A 352 13.85 2.10 -19.66
CA LEU A 352 12.96 1.09 -19.12
C LEU A 352 11.80 0.75 -20.07
N LEU A 353 11.32 1.74 -20.82
CA LEU A 353 10.26 1.53 -21.82
C LEU A 353 10.77 0.67 -22.98
N ALA A 354 11.97 0.96 -23.48
CA ALA A 354 12.57 0.17 -24.55
C ALA A 354 12.86 -1.27 -24.11
N GLU A 355 13.37 -1.50 -22.89
CA GLU A 355 13.60 -2.85 -22.36
C GLU A 355 12.29 -3.63 -22.21
N TYR A 356 11.20 -2.99 -21.80
CA TYR A 356 9.88 -3.62 -21.73
C TYR A 356 9.36 -3.99 -23.12
N ASN A 357 9.30 -3.04 -24.07
CA ASN A 357 8.78 -3.27 -25.43
C ASN A 357 9.63 -4.29 -26.22
N ALA A 358 10.92 -4.42 -25.92
CA ALA A 358 11.77 -5.43 -26.55
C ALA A 358 11.45 -6.87 -26.08
N ALA A 359 10.84 -7.02 -24.90
CA ALA A 359 10.63 -8.32 -24.25
C ALA A 359 9.15 -8.74 -24.18
N ASN A 360 8.20 -7.81 -24.33
CA ASN A 360 6.79 -8.02 -24.06
C ASN A 360 5.91 -7.47 -25.19
N ASP A 361 4.71 -8.04 -25.32
CA ASP A 361 3.63 -7.60 -26.22
C ASP A 361 2.33 -7.52 -25.38
N PRO A 362 1.52 -6.44 -25.45
CA PRO A 362 1.67 -5.29 -26.33
C PRO A 362 2.75 -4.29 -25.92
N ASP A 363 3.27 -3.59 -26.94
CA ASP A 363 4.09 -2.40 -26.77
C ASP A 363 3.33 -1.29 -26.02
N LEU A 364 4.05 -0.57 -25.18
CA LEU A 364 3.60 0.65 -24.52
C LEU A 364 4.09 1.89 -25.27
N GLY A 365 3.22 2.89 -25.39
CA GLY A 365 3.56 4.20 -25.93
C GLY A 365 4.26 5.10 -24.90
N PRO A 366 5.13 6.03 -25.32
CA PRO A 366 5.87 6.91 -24.41
C PRO A 366 5.08 8.13 -23.91
N ASP A 367 4.00 8.50 -24.59
CA ASP A 367 3.25 9.74 -24.32
C ASP A 367 2.11 9.49 -23.34
N VAL A 368 2.32 9.91 -22.10
CA VAL A 368 1.31 9.82 -21.04
C VAL A 368 0.36 11.02 -21.01
N GLY A 369 0.56 12.04 -21.87
CA GLY A 369 -0.37 13.16 -22.03
C GLY A 369 -0.34 14.19 -20.89
N TRP A 370 0.70 14.17 -20.04
CA TRP A 370 0.91 15.17 -18.99
C TRP A 370 2.37 15.19 -18.53
N THR A 371 2.75 16.25 -17.81
CA THR A 371 4.07 16.41 -17.16
C THR A 371 3.88 16.89 -15.71
N PRO A 372 4.61 16.35 -14.72
CA PRO A 372 4.52 16.81 -13.33
C PRO A 372 4.93 18.28 -13.16
N ALA A 373 4.18 19.05 -12.37
CA ALA A 373 4.48 20.47 -12.08
C ALA A 373 4.84 20.71 -10.59
N LEU A 374 4.31 19.87 -9.71
CA LEU A 374 4.51 19.93 -8.25
C LEU A 374 5.66 18.99 -7.87
N VAL A 375 6.87 19.45 -8.13
CA VAL A 375 8.11 18.75 -7.80
C VAL A 375 8.98 19.71 -7.00
N PRO A 376 9.28 19.43 -5.72
CA PRO A 376 10.11 20.31 -4.91
C PRO A 376 11.57 20.24 -5.37
N ARG A 377 12.02 19.03 -5.70
CA ARG A 377 13.37 18.70 -6.15
C ARG A 377 13.35 17.35 -6.87
N LEU A 378 14.08 17.26 -7.99
CA LEU A 378 14.36 16.00 -8.67
C LEU A 378 15.87 15.74 -8.54
N ASP A 379 16.22 14.72 -7.76
CA ASP A 379 17.61 14.29 -7.57
C ASP A 379 18.09 13.43 -8.74
N PRO A 380 19.37 13.50 -9.13
CA PRO A 380 19.93 12.53 -10.06
C PRO A 380 19.84 11.11 -9.49
N ALA A 381 19.44 10.12 -10.29
CA ALA A 381 19.23 8.74 -9.87
C ALA A 381 20.44 8.12 -9.14
N ARG A 382 21.66 8.55 -9.47
CA ARG A 382 22.89 8.11 -8.78
C ARG A 382 22.96 8.51 -7.31
N GLU A 383 22.25 9.55 -6.88
CA GLU A 383 22.20 10.02 -5.49
C GLU A 383 21.09 9.33 -4.69
N VAL A 384 20.09 8.77 -5.37
CA VAL A 384 18.91 8.15 -4.76
C VAL A 384 19.28 7.08 -3.74
N PRO A 385 20.18 6.11 -4.00
CA PRO A 385 20.51 5.09 -2.99
C PRO A 385 21.03 5.68 -1.68
N ALA A 386 21.86 6.72 -1.73
CA ALA A 386 22.42 7.33 -0.53
C ALA A 386 21.39 8.17 0.22
N ARG A 387 20.59 8.95 -0.52
CA ARG A 387 19.55 9.82 0.05
C ARG A 387 18.45 8.98 0.69
N VAL A 388 17.87 8.06 -0.06
CA VAL A 388 16.72 7.26 0.38
C VAL A 388 17.09 6.35 1.54
N THR A 389 18.21 5.62 1.49
CA THR A 389 18.61 4.77 2.63
C THR A 389 18.90 5.59 3.90
N ALA A 390 19.34 6.84 3.79
CA ALA A 390 19.57 7.71 4.94
C ALA A 390 18.29 8.39 5.47
N GLY A 391 17.34 8.70 4.59
CA GLY A 391 16.17 9.52 4.91
C GLY A 391 14.87 8.76 5.05
N ALA A 392 14.63 7.68 4.30
CA ALA A 392 13.35 6.99 4.32
C ALA A 392 13.13 6.22 5.62
N GLY A 393 11.87 6.13 6.04
CA GLY A 393 11.41 5.45 7.25
C GLY A 393 11.24 6.38 8.46
N PRO A 394 10.72 5.85 9.58
CA PRO A 394 10.50 6.61 10.79
C PRO A 394 11.81 6.99 11.47
N ASP A 395 11.69 7.92 12.41
CA ASP A 395 12.73 8.52 13.23
C ASP A 395 13.81 9.24 12.41
N ARG A 396 13.41 9.71 11.24
CA ARG A 396 14.15 10.58 10.34
C ARG A 396 13.26 11.80 10.08
N ALA A 397 13.70 12.98 10.51
CA ALA A 397 12.99 14.24 10.31
C ALA A 397 13.99 15.39 10.19
#